data_AF-A0A9P3UMU0-F1
#
_entry.id   AF-A0A9P3UMU0-F1
#
_cell.length_a   1.000
_cell.length_b   1.000
_cell.length_c   1.000
_cell.angle_alpha   90.00
_cell.angle_beta   90.00
_cell.angle_gamma   90.00
#
_symmetry.space_group_name_H-M   'P 1'
#
loop_
_entity.id
_entity.type
_entity.pdbx_description
1 polymer ?
#
loop_
_entity_poly.entity_id
_entity_poly.type
_entity_poly.pdbx_seq_one_letter_code
_entity_poly.pdbx_strand_id
1 'polypeptide(L)'
;MTCAELWLTYQLASRAHLKDHLPTTQLIELEFQNKKLADLEDVLDHDDVVVFRQGFVEAKYRPATWWERKDGQKVKGSLSVEELLAQGVGRCPESALKLVVQDVPTALWFTYVYRHGASAPAVAQRVKLAARESHGQMEMFAHLTNYIFKEGFLPAKLRPLVRWEDSRGAVIDESDKIQEVLKFEEGLCEEKPVRLVIDAHPDATPHHGHVPDAMPRRKQYYSILSPPSLSMSELVKTTLDHDSTDMLIDRWLDHRGHGHDPYHDWFRDVRERRHAAQVQASHTKQIIAWNKGEFAPENDVDNACLAPPFFPGQESAHDARCVYDGQLPELMLLRGMHDSGCDEIYIIVTDLKRQEMDDATEYFKLVCRHSFGRPCKPSMERRIRYEHMRLTHTLLRQRRTPCFPQIDLAVRAILYEKQPRFLVLFSHHGTSYSQIFFTHASYVPDEDIFYDWPTGCPNLCCTDDCEMIRFPRHGPESASVLDVRGLKGKGRRKKIRTRPMCNWIDCDVVFSEEGTGGFGGSEGSETSEGSGGSNDGRVVGQTCSKCRLVKYCSADHQRKDWEEHRRVCVKPPV
;
A
#
# COMPACT_ATOMS: atom_id res chain seq x y z
N MET A 1 34.38 -32.56 38.25
CA MET A 1 33.09 -32.01 37.79
C MET A 1 33.22 -31.81 36.30
N THR A 2 32.64 -32.69 35.50
CA THR A 2 32.53 -32.50 34.05
C THR A 2 31.56 -31.34 33.84
N CYS A 3 31.98 -30.28 33.15
CA CYS A 3 31.06 -29.22 32.74
C CYS A 3 30.16 -29.81 31.65
N ALA A 4 28.92 -30.14 32.00
CA ALA A 4 27.94 -30.70 31.08
C ALA A 4 27.22 -29.62 30.27
N GLU A 5 27.69 -28.36 30.31
CA GLU A 5 26.98 -27.21 29.78
C GLU A 5 27.92 -26.32 28.95
N LEU A 6 27.38 -25.75 27.86
CA LEU A 6 28.06 -24.82 26.95
C LEU A 6 27.17 -23.61 26.66
N TRP A 7 27.64 -22.42 26.98
CA TRP A 7 26.98 -21.16 26.62
C TRP A 7 27.31 -20.78 25.17
N LEU A 8 26.28 -20.64 24.35
CA LEU A 8 26.35 -20.17 22.97
C LEU A 8 25.67 -18.82 22.80
N THR A 9 26.13 -18.03 21.83
CA THR A 9 25.51 -16.78 21.43
C THR A 9 25.30 -16.78 19.92
N TYR A 10 24.06 -16.59 19.48
CA TYR A 10 23.73 -16.52 18.06
C TYR A 10 23.81 -15.08 17.59
N GLN A 11 24.62 -14.83 16.56
CA GLN A 11 24.72 -13.51 15.97
C GLN A 11 24.55 -13.60 14.46
N LEU A 12 23.52 -12.93 13.95
CA LEU A 12 23.39 -12.70 12.52
C LEU A 12 24.46 -11.70 12.07
N ALA A 13 25.26 -12.06 11.07
CA ALA A 13 26.35 -11.22 10.57
C ALA A 13 25.86 -9.84 10.13
N SER A 14 24.66 -9.78 9.53
CA SER A 14 24.02 -8.52 9.12
C SER A 14 23.71 -7.61 10.30
N ARG A 15 23.45 -8.16 11.50
CA ARG A 15 23.03 -7.42 12.70
C ARG A 15 24.15 -7.17 13.70
N ALA A 16 25.35 -7.69 13.45
CA ALA A 16 26.45 -7.66 14.42
C ALA A 16 26.90 -6.27 14.89
N HIS A 17 26.53 -5.22 14.14
CA HIS A 17 26.92 -3.84 14.38
C HIS A 17 25.82 -2.99 15.05
N LEU A 18 24.62 -3.54 15.26
CA LEU A 18 23.52 -2.85 15.92
C LEU A 18 23.71 -2.93 17.44
N LYS A 19 23.97 -1.77 18.09
CA LYS A 19 24.16 -1.70 19.54
C LYS A 19 22.95 -2.17 20.35
N ASP A 20 21.77 -2.02 19.78
CA ASP A 20 20.50 -2.35 20.43
C ASP A 20 20.06 -3.80 20.19
N HIS A 21 20.75 -4.51 19.29
CA HIS A 21 20.48 -5.92 19.03
C HIS A 21 21.42 -6.77 19.88
N LEU A 22 20.97 -7.06 21.10
CA LEU A 22 21.65 -8.02 21.95
C LEU A 22 21.57 -9.39 21.25
N PRO A 23 22.71 -10.05 21.01
CA PRO A 23 22.69 -11.38 20.42
C PRO A 23 22.06 -12.35 21.42
N THR A 24 21.30 -13.33 20.92
CA THR A 24 20.60 -14.29 21.77
C THR A 24 21.62 -15.25 22.37
N THR A 25 21.75 -15.25 23.70
CA THR A 25 22.63 -16.15 24.44
C THR A 25 21.83 -17.28 25.05
N GLN A 26 22.31 -18.51 24.88
CA GLN A 26 21.61 -19.73 25.30
C GLN A 26 22.57 -20.74 25.90
N LEU A 27 22.11 -21.48 26.89
CA LEU A 27 22.81 -22.61 27.48
C LEU A 27 22.43 -23.90 26.76
N ILE A 28 23.43 -24.67 26.33
CA ILE A 28 23.26 -25.97 25.69
C ILE A 28 23.84 -27.05 26.60
N GLU A 29 23.07 -28.10 26.85
CA GLU A 29 23.55 -29.29 27.55
C GLU A 29 24.36 -30.17 26.58
N LEU A 30 25.60 -30.48 26.95
CA LEU A 30 26.56 -31.25 26.16
C LEU A 30 26.37 -32.77 26.25
N GLU A 31 25.58 -33.23 27.23
CA GLU A 31 25.18 -34.63 27.39
C GLU A 31 23.72 -34.79 26.96
N PHE A 32 23.50 -34.97 25.66
CA PHE A 32 22.17 -35.26 25.12
C PHE A 32 22.07 -36.75 24.78
N GLN A 33 21.10 -37.46 25.39
CA GLN A 33 20.84 -38.89 25.12
C GLN A 33 22.06 -39.83 25.28
N ASN A 34 22.89 -39.63 26.31
CA ASN A 34 24.11 -40.42 26.58
C ASN A 34 25.19 -40.36 25.49
N LYS A 35 25.11 -39.41 24.56
CA LYS A 35 26.17 -39.16 23.60
C LYS A 35 26.91 -37.87 23.98
N LYS A 36 28.24 -37.97 24.02
CA LYS A 36 29.13 -36.86 24.34
C LYS A 36 29.53 -36.18 23.03
N LEU A 37 29.27 -34.88 22.92
CA LEU A 37 29.71 -34.06 21.78
C LEU A 37 31.24 -33.90 21.84
N ALA A 38 31.97 -34.33 20.81
CA ALA A 38 33.43 -34.34 20.81
C ALA A 38 33.99 -32.98 20.38
N ASP A 39 33.42 -32.38 19.34
CA ASP A 39 33.82 -31.08 18.79
C ASP A 39 32.62 -30.15 18.49
N LEU A 40 32.89 -28.96 17.94
CA LEU A 40 31.84 -28.00 17.61
C LEU A 40 31.07 -28.35 16.34
N GLU A 41 31.60 -29.19 15.46
CA GLU A 41 30.81 -29.71 14.35
C GLU A 41 29.76 -30.66 14.92
N ASP A 42 30.05 -31.52 15.91
CA ASP A 42 29.01 -32.33 16.57
C ASP A 42 27.86 -31.49 17.16
N VAL A 43 28.17 -30.27 17.64
CA VAL A 43 27.19 -29.29 18.12
C VAL A 43 26.28 -28.78 16.98
N LEU A 44 26.73 -28.81 15.73
CA LEU A 44 25.97 -28.48 14.51
C LEU A 44 25.39 -29.71 13.78
N ASP A 45 26.09 -30.86 13.81
CA ASP A 45 25.99 -31.98 12.88
C ASP A 45 25.24 -33.19 13.39
N HIS A 46 25.25 -33.47 14.68
CA HIS A 46 24.60 -34.65 15.22
C HIS A 46 23.14 -34.76 14.70
N ASP A 47 22.73 -35.95 14.22
CA ASP A 47 21.42 -36.19 13.58
C ASP A 47 20.19 -35.80 14.46
N ASP A 48 20.44 -35.36 15.69
CA ASP A 48 19.52 -34.88 16.71
C ASP A 48 19.81 -33.42 17.20
N VAL A 49 20.55 -32.59 16.46
CA VAL A 49 21.10 -31.30 16.95
C VAL A 49 20.07 -30.26 17.38
N VAL A 50 20.30 -29.81 18.61
CA VAL A 50 19.66 -28.72 19.38
C VAL A 50 19.52 -27.42 18.58
N VAL A 51 20.57 -26.91 17.92
CA VAL A 51 20.53 -25.55 17.36
C VAL A 51 19.61 -25.40 16.15
N PHE A 52 19.77 -26.25 15.13
CA PHE A 52 18.97 -26.16 13.92
C PHE A 52 17.60 -26.83 14.05
N ARG A 53 17.47 -27.92 14.83
CA ARG A 53 16.19 -28.64 15.02
C ARG A 53 15.26 -27.99 16.04
N GLN A 54 15.79 -27.40 17.12
CA GLN A 54 14.95 -26.62 18.05
C GLN A 54 14.58 -25.24 17.47
N GLY A 55 15.05 -24.93 16.26
CA GLY A 55 14.65 -23.75 15.51
C GLY A 55 15.36 -22.46 15.90
N PHE A 56 16.49 -22.53 16.63
CA PHE A 56 17.25 -21.33 17.00
C PHE A 56 17.96 -20.69 15.80
N VAL A 57 18.39 -21.51 14.84
CA VAL A 57 18.90 -21.05 13.53
C VAL A 57 18.27 -21.92 12.45
N GLU A 58 17.86 -21.34 11.31
CA GLU A 58 17.34 -22.15 10.21
C GLU A 58 18.43 -23.02 9.57
N ALA A 59 18.13 -24.30 9.31
CA ALA A 59 19.09 -25.28 8.77
C ALA A 59 19.76 -24.83 7.46
N LYS A 60 19.09 -24.00 6.65
CA LYS A 60 19.62 -23.45 5.39
C LYS A 60 20.88 -22.60 5.57
N TYR A 61 21.15 -22.10 6.78
CA TYR A 61 22.31 -21.26 7.06
C TYR A 61 23.56 -22.01 7.49
N ARG A 62 23.47 -23.33 7.73
CA ARG A 62 24.61 -24.18 8.15
C ARG A 62 25.90 -24.00 7.30
N PRO A 63 25.88 -24.02 5.96
CA PRO A 63 27.11 -23.83 5.17
C PRO A 63 27.69 -22.41 5.28
N ALA A 64 26.93 -21.49 5.89
CA ALA A 64 27.25 -20.09 6.04
C ALA A 64 27.41 -19.68 7.51
N THR A 65 27.68 -20.64 8.41
CA THR A 65 28.00 -20.35 9.82
C THR A 65 29.48 -20.50 10.11
N TRP A 66 29.98 -19.73 11.08
CA TRP A 66 31.30 -19.96 11.65
C TRP A 66 31.32 -19.63 13.14
N TRP A 67 32.32 -20.18 13.84
CA TRP A 67 32.50 -19.99 15.27
C TRP A 67 33.46 -18.84 15.57
N GLU A 68 33.12 -17.98 16.53
CA GLU A 68 33.98 -16.93 17.06
C GLU A 68 34.00 -16.94 18.59
N ARG A 69 35.15 -16.61 19.17
CA ARG A 69 35.26 -16.26 20.58
C ARG A 69 34.66 -14.88 20.84
N LYS A 70 34.47 -14.54 22.12
CA LYS A 70 34.00 -13.19 22.53
C LYS A 70 34.89 -12.05 22.01
N ASP A 71 36.19 -12.29 21.89
CA ASP A 71 37.18 -11.34 21.35
C ASP A 71 37.15 -11.21 19.81
N GLY A 72 36.28 -11.97 19.12
CA GLY A 72 36.17 -12.00 17.66
C GLY A 72 37.15 -12.94 16.97
N GLN A 73 37.98 -13.68 17.71
CA GLN A 73 38.87 -14.67 17.10
C GLN A 73 38.07 -15.87 16.59
N LYS A 74 38.24 -16.20 15.30
CA LYS A 74 37.61 -17.37 14.69
C LYS A 74 38.11 -18.68 15.30
N VAL A 75 37.19 -19.61 15.54
CA VAL A 75 37.45 -20.95 16.07
C VAL A 75 37.17 -21.98 14.98
N LYS A 76 38.03 -23.00 14.87
CA LYS A 76 37.79 -24.12 13.95
C LYS A 76 36.69 -25.02 14.52
N GLY A 77 35.77 -25.47 13.67
CA GLY A 77 34.70 -26.39 14.08
C GLY A 77 35.20 -27.71 14.65
N SER A 78 36.33 -28.21 14.12
CA SER A 78 36.98 -29.44 14.60
C SER A 78 37.69 -29.32 15.96
N LEU A 79 37.52 -28.21 16.69
CA LEU A 79 38.16 -28.02 17.99
C LEU A 79 37.31 -28.69 19.07
N SER A 80 37.96 -29.41 19.98
CA SER A 80 37.23 -30.13 21.03
C SER A 80 36.49 -29.17 21.96
N VAL A 81 35.22 -29.49 22.27
CA VAL A 81 34.41 -28.72 23.21
C VAL A 81 35.06 -28.71 24.60
N GLU A 82 35.66 -29.82 25.03
CA GLU A 82 36.35 -29.92 26.31
C GLU A 82 37.57 -29.01 26.38
N GLU A 83 38.31 -28.89 25.26
CA GLU A 83 39.47 -28.00 25.16
C GLU A 83 39.05 -26.52 25.22
N LEU A 84 37.97 -26.15 24.53
CA LEU A 84 37.39 -24.81 24.59
C LEU A 84 36.93 -24.44 26.00
N LEU A 85 36.22 -25.36 26.65
CA LEU A 85 35.82 -25.21 28.04
C LEU A 85 37.04 -25.13 28.95
N ALA A 86 38.09 -25.94 28.74
CA ALA A 86 39.33 -25.86 29.52
C ALA A 86 39.99 -24.47 29.41
N GLN A 87 39.88 -23.82 28.25
CA GLN A 87 40.36 -22.45 28.00
C GLN A 87 39.41 -21.36 28.54
N GLY A 88 38.28 -21.73 29.15
CA GLY A 88 37.30 -20.81 29.72
C GLY A 88 36.27 -20.27 28.73
N VAL A 89 36.30 -20.73 27.48
CA VAL A 89 35.34 -20.34 26.43
C VAL A 89 34.05 -21.14 26.61
N GLY A 90 32.90 -20.45 26.60
CA GLY A 90 31.57 -21.06 26.69
C GLY A 90 31.15 -21.51 28.10
N ARG A 91 31.88 -21.12 29.16
CA ARG A 91 31.55 -21.53 30.55
C ARG A 91 30.46 -20.70 31.21
N CYS A 92 30.27 -19.47 30.78
CA CYS A 92 29.27 -18.55 31.32
C CYS A 92 28.75 -17.62 30.20
N PRO A 93 27.67 -16.87 30.43
CA PRO A 93 27.15 -15.92 29.45
C PRO A 93 28.20 -14.93 28.96
N GLU A 94 29.11 -14.49 29.84
CA GLU A 94 30.16 -13.53 29.51
C GLU A 94 31.27 -14.13 28.67
N SER A 95 31.45 -15.44 28.65
CA SER A 95 32.45 -16.13 27.83
C SER A 95 31.83 -16.98 26.72
N ALA A 96 30.52 -16.82 26.46
CA ALA A 96 29.76 -17.59 25.50
C ALA A 96 30.44 -17.65 24.12
N LEU A 97 30.46 -18.83 23.53
CA LEU A 97 30.98 -19.04 22.18
C LEU A 97 29.96 -18.51 21.18
N LYS A 98 30.41 -17.70 20.21
CA LYS A 98 29.52 -17.08 19.23
C LYS A 98 29.40 -17.96 17.99
N LEU A 99 28.18 -18.33 17.63
CA LEU A 99 27.85 -18.86 16.31
C LEU A 99 27.41 -17.69 15.43
N VAL A 100 28.28 -17.29 14.51
CA VAL A 100 27.97 -16.23 13.56
C VAL A 100 27.30 -16.84 12.35
N VAL A 101 26.10 -16.36 12.03
CA VAL A 101 25.30 -16.81 10.90
C VAL A 101 25.40 -15.79 9.78
N GLN A 102 25.93 -16.17 8.62
CA GLN A 102 25.93 -15.33 7.44
C GLN A 102 24.53 -15.31 6.82
N ASP A 103 23.69 -14.42 7.35
CA ASP A 103 22.29 -14.31 6.97
C ASP A 103 22.05 -13.50 5.70
N VAL A 104 23.04 -12.70 5.26
CA VAL A 104 23.00 -11.94 4.01
C VAL A 104 24.40 -11.91 3.37
N PRO A 105 24.53 -12.11 2.04
CA PRO A 105 25.78 -11.82 1.34
C PRO A 105 26.18 -10.37 1.55
N THR A 106 27.36 -10.14 2.14
CA THR A 106 27.80 -8.79 2.51
C THR A 106 28.38 -8.00 1.32
N ALA A 107 28.64 -8.69 0.21
CA ALA A 107 29.19 -8.11 -1.00
C ALA A 107 28.68 -8.83 -2.25
N LEU A 108 28.70 -8.11 -3.37
CA LEU A 108 28.46 -8.63 -4.71
C LEU A 108 29.72 -8.40 -5.56
N TRP A 109 30.15 -9.45 -6.25
CA TRP A 109 31.21 -9.38 -7.26
C TRP A 109 30.61 -9.21 -8.65
N PHE A 110 31.15 -8.27 -9.42
CA PHE A 110 30.78 -8.09 -10.82
C PHE A 110 31.94 -7.63 -11.70
N THR A 111 31.80 -7.77 -13.01
CA THR A 111 32.80 -7.35 -14.01
C THR A 111 32.16 -6.41 -15.04
N TYR A 112 32.93 -5.46 -15.57
CA TYR A 112 32.48 -4.66 -16.72
C TYR A 112 32.82 -5.38 -18.02
N VAL A 113 31.85 -5.43 -18.92
CA VAL A 113 32.01 -6.07 -20.24
C VAL A 113 31.63 -5.09 -21.33
N TYR A 114 32.63 -4.54 -22.03
CA TYR A 114 32.41 -3.65 -23.17
C TYR A 114 32.27 -4.47 -24.45
N ARG A 115 31.09 -4.47 -25.08
CA ARG A 115 30.87 -5.26 -26.31
C ARG A 115 31.69 -4.81 -27.52
N HIS A 116 32.15 -3.55 -27.52
CA HIS A 116 32.83 -2.94 -28.67
C HIS A 116 34.34 -2.81 -28.50
N GLY A 117 34.90 -3.48 -27.49
CA GLY A 117 36.34 -3.50 -27.24
C GLY A 117 36.78 -4.86 -26.71
N ALA A 118 36.93 -5.83 -27.61
CA ALA A 118 37.36 -7.20 -27.27
C ALA A 118 38.76 -7.26 -26.58
N SER A 119 39.49 -6.14 -26.55
CA SER A 119 40.81 -6.03 -25.92
C SER A 119 40.81 -5.32 -24.56
N ALA A 120 39.67 -4.88 -24.03
CA ALA A 120 39.62 -4.26 -22.72
C ALA A 120 39.69 -5.35 -21.63
N PRO A 121 40.68 -5.33 -20.72
CA PRO A 121 40.74 -6.30 -19.63
C PRO A 121 39.48 -6.17 -18.76
N ALA A 122 38.77 -7.28 -18.56
CA ALA A 122 37.66 -7.33 -17.63
C ALA A 122 38.21 -7.28 -16.21
N VAL A 123 37.99 -6.17 -15.51
CA VAL A 123 38.36 -6.03 -14.09
C VAL A 123 37.15 -6.41 -13.24
N ALA A 124 37.33 -7.39 -12.35
CA ALA A 124 36.34 -7.73 -11.35
C ALA A 124 36.33 -6.66 -10.24
N GLN A 125 35.14 -6.25 -9.84
CA GLN A 125 34.89 -5.32 -8.75
C GLN A 125 34.02 -5.98 -7.70
N ARG A 126 34.29 -5.61 -6.45
CA ARG A 126 33.52 -6.04 -5.28
C ARG A 126 32.84 -4.83 -4.66
N VAL A 127 31.52 -4.86 -4.58
CA VAL A 127 30.73 -3.83 -3.88
C VAL A 127 30.14 -4.41 -2.60
N LYS A 128 30.33 -3.72 -1.48
CA LYS A 128 29.72 -4.07 -0.20
C LYS A 128 28.25 -3.64 -0.20
N LEU A 129 27.34 -4.59 -0.04
CA LEU A 129 25.89 -4.34 -0.08
C LEU A 129 25.37 -3.62 1.18
N ALA A 130 26.14 -3.67 2.28
CA ALA A 130 25.79 -3.09 3.58
C ALA A 130 26.46 -1.72 3.86
N ALA A 131 27.04 -1.04 2.87
CA ALA A 131 27.73 0.25 3.10
C ALA A 131 26.72 1.35 3.49
N ARG A 132 26.71 1.70 4.78
CA ARG A 132 25.54 2.25 5.49
C ARG A 132 25.41 3.77 5.52
N GLU A 133 26.35 4.55 4.99
CA GLU A 133 26.43 5.96 5.39
C GLU A 133 25.76 6.98 4.45
N SER A 134 25.38 6.62 3.22
CA SER A 134 24.80 7.63 2.31
C SER A 134 23.86 7.15 1.19
N HIS A 135 23.64 5.83 0.99
CA HIS A 135 22.97 5.32 -0.23
C HIS A 135 21.75 4.41 -0.01
N GLY A 136 21.33 4.17 1.25
CA GLY A 136 20.26 3.20 1.52
C GLY A 136 20.70 1.75 1.23
N GLN A 137 19.86 0.79 1.61
CA GLN A 137 20.15 -0.64 1.42
C GLN A 137 20.13 -0.99 -0.08
N MET A 138 21.21 -1.60 -0.58
CA MET A 138 21.29 -2.06 -1.98
C MET A 138 20.56 -3.40 -2.12
N GLU A 139 19.25 -3.36 -2.33
CA GLU A 139 18.42 -4.56 -2.46
C GLU A 139 18.23 -5.04 -3.91
N MET A 140 18.23 -4.11 -4.87
CA MET A 140 17.97 -4.37 -6.29
C MET A 140 19.16 -3.99 -7.16
N PHE A 141 19.30 -4.63 -8.33
CA PHE A 141 20.35 -4.27 -9.31
C PHE A 141 20.23 -2.82 -9.80
N ALA A 142 19.04 -2.23 -9.80
CA ALA A 142 18.83 -0.80 -10.05
C ALA A 142 19.60 0.09 -9.05
N HIS A 143 19.60 -0.28 -7.77
CA HIS A 143 20.31 0.47 -6.71
C HIS A 143 21.81 0.40 -6.94
N LEU A 144 22.32 -0.79 -7.23
CA LEU A 144 23.73 -1.01 -7.54
C LEU A 144 24.15 -0.22 -8.79
N THR A 145 23.34 -0.24 -9.84
CA THR A 145 23.59 0.52 -11.06
C THR A 145 23.67 2.02 -10.74
N ASN A 146 22.67 2.56 -10.03
CA ASN A 146 22.66 3.97 -9.64
C ASN A 146 23.86 4.34 -8.76
N TYR A 147 24.29 3.45 -7.86
CA TYR A 147 25.50 3.61 -7.08
C TYR A 147 26.75 3.69 -7.98
N ILE A 148 26.90 2.77 -8.94
CA ILE A 148 28.03 2.73 -9.88
C ILE A 148 28.18 4.06 -10.64
N PHE A 149 27.08 4.62 -11.13
CA PHE A 149 27.11 5.90 -11.84
C PHE A 149 27.27 7.10 -10.89
N LYS A 150 26.69 7.05 -9.68
CA LYS A 150 26.82 8.13 -8.68
C LYS A 150 28.26 8.26 -8.18
N GLU A 151 28.95 7.16 -7.95
CA GLU A 151 30.37 7.14 -7.56
C GLU A 151 31.32 7.45 -8.73
N GLY A 152 30.79 7.60 -9.95
CA GLY A 152 31.57 7.95 -11.13
C GLY A 152 32.42 6.79 -11.68
N PHE A 153 32.15 5.53 -11.29
CA PHE A 153 32.84 4.37 -11.86
C PHE A 153 32.52 4.19 -13.35
N LEU A 154 31.35 4.65 -13.81
CA LEU A 154 31.00 4.76 -15.22
C LEU A 154 30.50 6.17 -15.58
N PRO A 155 30.83 6.70 -16.78
CA PRO A 155 30.27 7.95 -17.27
C PRO A 155 28.74 7.91 -17.42
N ALA A 156 28.03 8.92 -16.91
CA ALA A 156 26.56 8.98 -16.92
C ALA A 156 25.90 8.73 -18.30
N LYS A 157 26.59 9.09 -19.40
CA LYS A 157 26.12 8.84 -20.77
C LYS A 157 25.97 7.35 -21.13
N LEU A 158 26.62 6.46 -20.39
CA LEU A 158 26.52 5.00 -20.59
C LEU A 158 25.35 4.38 -19.81
N ARG A 159 24.69 5.12 -18.92
CA ARG A 159 23.56 4.60 -18.12
C ARG A 159 22.43 3.93 -18.92
N PRO A 160 22.01 4.43 -20.10
CA PRO A 160 20.98 3.76 -20.89
C PRO A 160 21.52 2.58 -21.71
N LEU A 161 22.83 2.33 -21.70
CA LEU A 161 23.52 1.30 -22.48
C LEU A 161 24.01 0.13 -21.62
N VAL A 162 23.71 0.14 -20.32
CA VAL A 162 24.10 -0.95 -19.42
C VAL A 162 22.97 -1.93 -19.20
N ARG A 163 23.35 -3.19 -19.05
CA ARG A 163 22.46 -4.28 -18.60
C ARG A 163 23.25 -5.31 -17.82
N TRP A 164 22.59 -6.02 -16.93
CA TRP A 164 23.20 -7.07 -16.13
C TRP A 164 23.02 -8.43 -16.82
N GLU A 165 24.06 -9.27 -16.78
CA GLU A 165 24.03 -10.65 -17.25
C GLU A 165 24.64 -11.57 -16.18
N ASP A 166 24.13 -12.80 -16.03
CA ASP A 166 24.76 -13.84 -15.21
C ASP A 166 26.00 -14.44 -15.93
N SER A 167 26.71 -15.38 -15.29
CA SER A 167 27.86 -16.07 -15.91
C SER A 167 27.52 -16.81 -17.21
N ARG A 168 26.25 -17.17 -17.43
CA ARG A 168 25.74 -17.86 -18.62
C ARG A 168 25.32 -16.89 -19.73
N GLY A 169 25.34 -15.57 -19.47
CA GLY A 169 24.89 -14.54 -20.40
C GLY A 169 23.38 -14.30 -20.39
N ALA A 170 22.63 -14.87 -19.44
CA ALA A 170 21.21 -14.59 -19.26
C ALA A 170 21.05 -13.20 -18.64
N VAL A 171 20.11 -12.41 -19.17
CA VAL A 171 19.88 -11.04 -18.72
C VAL A 171 19.22 -11.04 -17.34
N ILE A 172 19.74 -10.22 -16.42
CA ILE A 172 19.18 -9.93 -15.10
C ILE A 172 18.50 -8.56 -15.17
N ASP A 173 17.24 -8.47 -14.77
CA ASP A 173 16.49 -7.23 -14.79
C ASP A 173 16.95 -6.29 -13.66
N GLU A 174 16.94 -4.98 -13.89
CA GLU A 174 17.32 -4.02 -12.84
C GLU A 174 16.36 -4.07 -11.62
N SER A 175 15.14 -4.56 -11.81
CA SER A 175 14.16 -4.76 -10.74
C SER A 175 14.39 -6.06 -9.95
N ASP A 176 15.26 -6.96 -10.40
CA ASP A 176 15.57 -8.19 -9.69
C ASP A 176 16.30 -7.91 -8.37
N LYS A 177 15.92 -8.67 -7.34
CA LYS A 177 16.58 -8.60 -6.03
C LYS A 177 17.95 -9.24 -6.12
N ILE A 178 18.96 -8.55 -5.61
CA ILE A 178 20.35 -9.05 -5.58
C ILE A 178 20.42 -10.40 -4.85
N GLN A 179 19.65 -10.59 -3.78
CA GLN A 179 19.59 -11.85 -3.05
C GLN A 179 19.08 -13.03 -3.89
N GLU A 180 18.14 -12.82 -4.83
CA GLU A 180 17.63 -13.89 -5.70
C GLU A 180 18.73 -14.39 -6.63
N VAL A 181 19.53 -13.48 -7.20
CA VAL A 181 20.66 -13.86 -8.07
C VAL A 181 21.75 -14.57 -7.27
N LEU A 182 22.04 -14.10 -6.05
CA LEU A 182 23.05 -14.71 -5.19
C LEU A 182 22.68 -16.13 -4.72
N LYS A 183 21.37 -16.49 -4.68
CA LYS A 183 20.94 -17.88 -4.42
C LYS A 183 21.42 -18.86 -5.48
N PHE A 184 21.71 -18.39 -6.70
CA PHE A 184 22.24 -19.21 -7.79
C PHE A 184 23.78 -19.26 -7.81
N GLU A 185 24.44 -18.86 -6.72
CA GLU A 185 25.91 -18.75 -6.57
C GLU A 185 26.59 -17.73 -7.52
N GLU A 186 25.81 -16.91 -8.22
CA GLU A 186 26.30 -15.86 -9.10
C GLU A 186 26.64 -14.61 -8.29
N GLY A 187 27.83 -14.04 -8.47
CA GLY A 187 28.29 -12.83 -7.81
C GLY A 187 28.78 -13.00 -6.37
N LEU A 188 28.88 -14.23 -5.85
CA LEU A 188 29.39 -14.50 -4.50
C LEU A 188 30.92 -14.41 -4.41
N CYS A 189 31.63 -14.69 -5.51
CA CYS A 189 33.09 -14.71 -5.56
C CYS A 189 33.62 -14.13 -6.90
N GLU A 190 34.94 -13.94 -6.96
CA GLU A 190 35.62 -13.36 -8.12
C GLU A 190 35.59 -14.29 -9.35
N GLU A 191 35.50 -15.60 -9.14
CA GLU A 191 35.47 -16.61 -10.21
C GLU A 191 34.10 -16.71 -10.91
N LYS A 192 33.03 -16.30 -10.23
CA LYS A 192 31.66 -16.24 -10.77
C LYS A 192 31.07 -14.82 -10.61
N PRO A 193 31.66 -13.78 -11.23
CA PRO A 193 31.15 -12.42 -11.07
C PRO A 193 29.93 -12.21 -11.99
N VAL A 194 28.95 -11.44 -11.53
CA VAL A 194 27.87 -10.96 -12.40
C VAL A 194 28.47 -9.99 -13.43
N ARG A 195 27.90 -9.89 -14.64
CA ARG A 195 28.46 -9.10 -15.73
C ARG A 195 27.63 -7.84 -15.92
N LEU A 196 28.23 -6.66 -15.78
CA LEU A 196 27.65 -5.40 -16.21
C LEU A 196 28.07 -5.13 -17.65
N VAL A 197 27.21 -5.51 -18.59
CA VAL A 197 27.45 -5.39 -20.02
C VAL A 197 27.14 -3.97 -20.48
N ILE A 198 28.08 -3.37 -21.20
CA ILE A 198 28.00 -2.01 -21.75
C ILE A 198 27.91 -2.13 -23.28
N ASP A 199 26.72 -1.88 -23.82
CA ASP A 199 26.42 -1.91 -25.26
C ASP A 199 26.96 -0.65 -25.98
N ALA A 200 27.14 -0.70 -27.31
CA ALA A 200 27.45 0.51 -28.08
C ALA A 200 26.28 1.47 -28.12
N HIS A 201 26.63 2.75 -28.26
CA HIS A 201 25.69 3.75 -28.72
C HIS A 201 25.15 3.36 -30.11
N PRO A 202 23.83 3.31 -30.32
CA PRO A 202 23.23 2.93 -31.61
C PRO A 202 23.47 3.92 -32.77
N ASP A 203 24.27 4.99 -32.59
CA ASP A 203 24.34 6.13 -33.52
C ASP A 203 25.55 6.10 -34.48
N ALA A 204 26.21 4.95 -34.67
CA ALA A 204 27.43 4.87 -35.49
C ALA A 204 27.27 4.15 -36.85
N THR A 205 26.05 3.95 -37.36
CA THR A 205 25.84 3.49 -38.75
C THR A 205 25.08 4.52 -39.57
N PRO A 206 25.72 5.16 -40.57
CA PRO A 206 25.04 6.03 -41.52
C PRO A 206 24.49 5.16 -42.66
N HIS A 207 23.28 4.61 -42.53
CA HIS A 207 22.60 4.04 -43.69
C HIS A 207 21.08 4.26 -43.70
N HIS A 208 20.66 4.70 -44.89
CA HIS A 208 19.32 4.93 -45.38
C HIS A 208 18.32 3.79 -45.10
N GLY A 209 17.09 4.19 -44.79
CA GLY A 209 15.92 3.53 -45.37
C GLY A 209 15.49 2.21 -44.74
N HIS A 210 15.20 2.21 -43.44
CA HIS A 210 14.24 1.26 -42.89
C HIS A 210 13.50 1.91 -41.73
N VAL A 211 12.16 1.94 -41.80
CA VAL A 211 11.31 2.41 -40.70
C VAL A 211 11.52 1.46 -39.51
N PRO A 212 12.08 1.93 -38.37
CA PRO A 212 12.30 1.06 -37.23
C PRO A 212 10.99 0.86 -36.47
N ASP A 213 10.77 -0.38 -36.10
CA ASP A 213 9.81 -0.80 -35.09
C ASP A 213 10.10 -0.10 -33.74
N ALA A 214 9.05 0.11 -32.96
CA ALA A 214 8.91 1.14 -31.93
C ALA A 214 10.13 1.36 -30.99
N MET A 215 10.64 2.60 -30.95
CA MET A 215 11.62 3.03 -29.95
C MET A 215 11.10 2.80 -28.51
N PRO A 216 11.96 2.36 -27.56
CA PRO A 216 11.58 2.20 -26.17
C PRO A 216 11.10 3.55 -25.60
N ARG A 217 9.89 3.55 -25.03
CA ARG A 217 9.26 4.75 -24.46
C ARG A 217 10.17 5.32 -23.38
N ARG A 218 10.61 6.57 -23.56
CA ARG A 218 11.39 7.31 -22.54
C ARG A 218 10.64 7.24 -21.20
N LYS A 219 11.34 6.84 -20.12
CA LYS A 219 10.80 6.84 -18.76
C LYS A 219 10.24 8.24 -18.47
N GLN A 220 8.93 8.33 -18.25
CA GLN A 220 8.28 9.60 -17.94
C GLN A 220 8.66 10.01 -16.52
N TYR A 221 9.35 11.13 -16.40
CA TYR A 221 9.66 11.71 -15.10
C TYR A 221 8.40 12.33 -14.49
N TYR A 222 8.28 12.22 -13.16
CA TYR A 222 7.24 12.90 -12.40
C TYR A 222 7.21 14.39 -12.73
N SER A 223 6.02 14.87 -13.10
CA SER A 223 5.76 16.28 -13.38
C SER A 223 4.55 16.73 -12.56
N ILE A 224 4.71 17.87 -11.89
CA ILE A 224 3.66 18.49 -11.06
C ILE A 224 2.47 18.96 -11.92
N LEU A 225 2.71 19.24 -13.20
CA LEU A 225 1.72 19.86 -14.09
C LEU A 225 1.22 18.93 -15.17
N SER A 226 2.01 17.91 -15.51
CA SER A 226 1.59 16.90 -16.47
C SER A 226 0.69 15.89 -15.76
N PRO A 227 -0.38 15.41 -16.42
CA PRO A 227 -1.17 14.34 -15.87
C PRO A 227 -0.32 13.10 -15.62
N PRO A 228 -0.27 12.57 -14.39
CA PRO A 228 0.42 11.33 -14.10
C PRO A 228 -0.47 10.14 -14.45
N SER A 229 0.15 8.99 -14.67
CA SER A 229 -0.56 7.72 -14.75
C SER A 229 -0.49 6.94 -13.43
N LEU A 230 -1.47 6.07 -13.19
CA LEU A 230 -1.44 5.16 -12.03
C LEU A 230 -0.25 4.22 -12.11
N SER A 231 0.22 3.89 -13.32
CA SER A 231 1.45 3.11 -13.51
C SER A 231 2.73 3.82 -13.05
N MET A 232 2.69 5.16 -12.90
CA MET A 232 3.81 5.91 -12.31
C MET A 232 3.75 5.91 -10.78
N SER A 233 2.58 5.70 -10.20
CA SER A 233 2.40 5.65 -8.76
C SER A 233 2.84 4.30 -8.22
N GLU A 234 3.55 4.30 -7.10
CA GLU A 234 3.88 3.08 -6.35
C GLU A 234 2.68 2.54 -5.55
N LEU A 235 1.44 2.91 -5.95
CA LEU A 235 0.21 2.46 -5.32
C LEU A 235 0.13 0.94 -5.41
N VAL A 236 0.16 0.28 -4.26
CA VAL A 236 -0.14 -1.14 -4.18
C VAL A 236 -1.67 -1.25 -4.14
N LYS A 237 -2.26 -1.99 -5.06
CA LYS A 237 -3.72 -2.15 -5.09
C LYS A 237 -4.09 -3.34 -4.21
N THR A 238 -4.63 -3.09 -3.02
CA THR A 238 -5.19 -4.14 -2.14
C THR A 238 -6.70 -4.06 -2.13
N THR A 239 -7.34 -4.93 -2.91
CA THR A 239 -8.79 -5.11 -2.84
C THR A 239 -9.14 -5.79 -1.52
N LEU A 240 -9.86 -5.09 -0.63
CA LEU A 240 -10.54 -5.76 0.46
C LEU A 240 -11.65 -6.62 -0.15
N ASP A 241 -11.60 -7.91 0.11
CA ASP A 241 -12.73 -8.77 -0.20
C ASP A 241 -13.89 -8.49 0.77
N HIS A 242 -15.04 -9.04 0.39
CA HIS A 242 -16.28 -8.83 1.10
C HIS A 242 -16.22 -9.41 2.52
N ASP A 243 -15.54 -10.54 2.68
CA ASP A 243 -15.38 -11.23 3.96
C ASP A 243 -14.49 -10.43 4.93
N SER A 244 -13.41 -9.83 4.45
CA SER A 244 -12.55 -8.94 5.23
C SER A 244 -13.31 -7.69 5.67
N THR A 245 -14.16 -7.16 4.79
CA THR A 245 -15.02 -6.03 5.12
C THR A 245 -16.02 -6.43 6.21
N ASP A 246 -16.70 -7.56 6.05
CA ASP A 246 -17.71 -8.03 7.00
C ASP A 246 -17.09 -8.42 8.37
N MET A 247 -15.87 -8.98 8.38
CA MET A 247 -15.12 -9.22 9.61
C MET A 247 -14.76 -7.93 10.35
N LEU A 248 -14.39 -6.87 9.63
CA LEU A 248 -14.17 -5.56 10.25
C LEU A 248 -15.47 -5.03 10.85
N ILE A 249 -16.61 -5.27 10.18
CA ILE A 249 -17.94 -4.89 10.68
C ILE A 249 -18.26 -5.60 11.99
N ASP A 250 -18.07 -6.92 12.03
CA ASP A 250 -18.37 -7.73 13.19
C ASP A 250 -17.50 -7.34 14.40
N ARG A 251 -16.20 -7.13 14.18
CA ARG A 251 -15.30 -6.67 15.27
C ARG A 251 -15.72 -5.33 15.84
N TRP A 252 -16.13 -4.39 15.00
CA TRP A 252 -16.61 -3.09 15.45
C TRP A 252 -17.87 -3.20 16.31
N LEU A 253 -18.84 -4.03 15.86
CA LEU A 253 -20.08 -4.28 16.59
C LEU A 253 -19.82 -4.90 17.96
N ASP A 254 -18.85 -5.82 18.04
CA ASP A 254 -18.45 -6.47 19.29
C ASP A 254 -17.81 -5.48 20.29
N HIS A 255 -17.07 -4.47 19.80
CA HIS A 255 -16.38 -3.49 20.66
C HIS A 255 -17.29 -2.45 21.30
N ARG A 256 -18.46 -2.14 20.71
CA ARG A 256 -19.38 -1.11 21.27
C ARG A 256 -20.34 -1.62 22.35
N GLY A 257 -20.36 -2.93 22.62
CA GLY A 257 -21.17 -3.53 23.68
C GLY A 257 -22.67 -3.60 23.34
N HIS A 258 -23.36 -4.58 23.95
CA HIS A 258 -24.75 -4.98 23.63
C HIS A 258 -25.86 -3.99 24.07
N GLY A 259 -25.59 -2.69 24.17
CA GLY A 259 -26.56 -1.71 24.64
C GLY A 259 -27.10 -0.84 23.52
N HIS A 260 -28.30 -1.16 23.00
CA HIS A 260 -29.18 -0.32 22.16
C HIS A 260 -28.49 0.82 21.38
N ASP A 261 -27.44 0.50 20.61
CA ASP A 261 -26.85 1.45 19.69
C ASP A 261 -27.72 1.42 18.42
N PRO A 262 -28.39 2.53 18.02
CA PRO A 262 -29.14 2.59 16.76
C PRO A 262 -28.31 2.15 15.56
N TYR A 263 -26.99 2.31 15.63
CA TYR A 263 -26.05 1.86 14.62
C TYR A 263 -25.93 0.33 14.59
N HIS A 264 -25.97 -0.36 15.74
CA HIS A 264 -25.89 -1.82 15.80
C HIS A 264 -27.04 -2.50 15.02
N ASP A 265 -28.26 -2.00 15.17
CA ASP A 265 -29.43 -2.53 14.45
C ASP A 265 -29.36 -2.20 12.95
N TRP A 266 -28.94 -0.99 12.60
CA TRP A 266 -28.75 -0.61 11.20
C TRP A 266 -27.67 -1.45 10.49
N PHE A 267 -26.51 -1.69 11.13
CA PHE A 267 -25.42 -2.50 10.57
C PHE A 267 -25.82 -3.97 10.40
N ARG A 268 -26.57 -4.52 11.36
CA ARG A 268 -27.13 -5.87 11.27
C ARG A 268 -28.08 -5.99 10.07
N ASP A 269 -28.97 -5.02 9.89
CA ASP A 269 -29.94 -4.99 8.79
C ASP A 269 -29.26 -4.85 7.41
N VAL A 270 -28.17 -4.08 7.31
CA VAL A 270 -27.37 -3.96 6.06
C VAL A 270 -26.70 -5.29 5.72
N ARG A 271 -26.12 -5.99 6.71
CA ARG A 271 -25.44 -7.29 6.53
C ARG A 271 -26.42 -8.39 6.10
N GLU A 272 -27.56 -8.49 6.75
CA GLU A 272 -28.57 -9.53 6.46
C GLU A 272 -29.19 -9.38 5.07
N ARG A 273 -29.44 -8.14 4.62
CA ARG A 273 -29.96 -7.87 3.27
C ARG A 273 -28.95 -8.24 2.17
N ARG A 274 -27.67 -8.02 2.41
CA ARG A 274 -26.59 -8.30 1.46
C ARG A 274 -26.37 -9.78 1.20
N HIS A 275 -26.35 -10.62 2.25
CA HIS A 275 -26.20 -12.07 2.05
C HIS A 275 -27.33 -12.63 1.18
N ALA A 276 -28.54 -12.03 1.23
CA ALA A 276 -29.64 -12.40 0.34
C ALA A 276 -29.44 -11.93 -1.12
N ALA A 277 -28.89 -10.74 -1.35
CA ALA A 277 -28.66 -10.18 -2.69
C ALA A 277 -27.41 -10.76 -3.39
N GLN A 278 -26.35 -11.05 -2.64
CA GLN A 278 -25.06 -11.49 -3.17
C GLN A 278 -25.06 -12.96 -3.62
N VAL A 279 -26.01 -13.77 -3.12
CA VAL A 279 -26.34 -15.07 -3.72
C VAL A 279 -26.76 -14.93 -5.20
N GLN A 280 -27.16 -13.73 -5.64
CA GLN A 280 -27.63 -13.47 -7.01
C GLN A 280 -26.63 -12.71 -7.90
N ALA A 281 -25.62 -12.00 -7.35
CA ALA A 281 -24.71 -11.15 -8.12
C ALA A 281 -23.22 -11.45 -7.83
N SER A 282 -22.62 -12.36 -8.61
CA SER A 282 -21.29 -12.95 -8.35
C SER A 282 -20.07 -12.12 -8.80
N HIS A 283 -20.19 -10.85 -9.23
CA HIS A 283 -19.10 -10.19 -9.99
C HIS A 283 -18.63 -8.80 -9.56
N THR A 284 -19.29 -8.10 -8.63
CA THR A 284 -18.87 -6.74 -8.24
C THR A 284 -17.94 -6.78 -7.02
N LYS A 285 -16.64 -6.61 -7.25
CA LYS A 285 -15.61 -6.54 -6.19
C LYS A 285 -15.41 -5.09 -5.76
N GLN A 286 -15.41 -4.83 -4.45
CA GLN A 286 -14.98 -3.53 -3.92
C GLN A 286 -13.45 -3.45 -4.02
N ILE A 287 -12.96 -2.30 -4.49
CA ILE A 287 -11.54 -2.03 -4.64
C ILE A 287 -11.18 -0.90 -3.69
N ILE A 288 -10.36 -1.23 -2.70
CA ILE A 288 -9.58 -0.27 -1.92
C ILE A 288 -8.17 -0.25 -2.55
N ALA A 289 -7.50 0.90 -2.58
CA ALA A 289 -6.17 1.03 -3.16
C ALA A 289 -5.32 1.92 -2.26
N TRP A 290 -4.21 1.40 -1.73
CA TRP A 290 -3.35 2.09 -0.77
C TRP A 290 -2.02 2.58 -1.40
N ASN A 291 -1.27 3.41 -0.68
CA ASN A 291 0.08 3.81 -1.08
C ASN A 291 1.12 3.10 -0.19
N LYS A 292 2.27 2.74 -0.77
CA LYS A 292 3.32 1.95 -0.12
C LYS A 292 4.01 2.75 0.99
N GLY A 293 3.60 2.48 2.23
CA GLY A 293 4.45 2.42 3.42
C GLY A 293 4.18 1.04 4.05
N GLU A 294 5.08 0.48 4.86
CA GLU A 294 4.76 -0.73 5.61
C GLU A 294 3.59 -0.46 6.54
N PHE A 295 2.38 -0.77 6.07
CA PHE A 295 1.25 -0.98 6.92
C PHE A 295 1.33 -2.43 7.37
N ALA A 296 2.24 -2.69 8.29
CA ALA A 296 2.11 -3.82 9.18
C ALA A 296 0.98 -3.45 10.15
N PRO A 297 -0.19 -4.12 10.16
CA PRO A 297 -0.80 -4.32 11.46
C PRO A 297 0.29 -4.98 12.29
N GLU A 298 0.80 -4.32 13.32
CA GLU A 298 1.79 -4.90 14.23
C GLU A 298 1.18 -6.18 14.83
N ASN A 299 1.46 -7.30 14.15
CA ASN A 299 1.64 -8.61 14.74
C ASN A 299 3.15 -8.79 14.85
N ASP A 300 3.75 -8.09 15.81
CA ASP A 300 4.93 -8.56 16.53
C ASP A 300 4.56 -8.68 18.03
N VAL A 301 3.38 -9.26 18.29
CA VAL A 301 3.15 -9.98 19.53
C VAL A 301 3.27 -11.46 19.19
N ASP A 302 4.51 -11.92 19.13
CA ASP A 302 4.81 -13.33 19.25
C ASP A 302 4.21 -13.85 20.56
N ASN A 303 3.42 -14.90 20.42
CA ASN A 303 3.07 -15.80 21.51
C ASN A 303 4.35 -16.45 22.04
N ALA A 304 5.01 -15.83 23.01
CA ALA A 304 5.61 -16.46 24.19
C ALA A 304 6.57 -15.50 24.90
N CYS A 305 6.12 -14.89 26.01
CA CYS A 305 6.95 -14.91 27.21
C CYS A 305 6.09 -14.78 28.47
N LEU A 306 6.25 -15.80 29.31
CA LEU A 306 5.76 -15.89 30.67
C LEU A 306 6.39 -14.78 31.53
N ALA A 307 5.51 -14.10 32.28
CA ALA A 307 5.69 -13.42 33.58
C ALA A 307 7.09 -12.91 34.03
N PRO A 308 7.15 -11.64 34.48
CA PRO A 308 7.87 -11.23 35.68
C PRO A 308 6.88 -10.92 36.84
N PRO A 309 7.36 -10.85 38.09
CA PRO A 309 6.53 -10.99 39.28
C PRO A 309 5.66 -9.75 39.55
N PHE A 310 4.40 -10.02 39.89
CA PHE A 310 3.46 -9.23 40.70
C PHE A 310 3.91 -7.81 41.12
N PHE A 311 3.30 -6.81 40.51
CA PHE A 311 2.96 -5.53 41.15
C PHE A 311 1.49 -5.19 40.80
N PRO A 312 0.60 -4.98 41.77
CA PRO A 312 -0.79 -4.62 41.50
C PRO A 312 -0.89 -3.10 41.29
N GLY A 313 -1.31 -2.69 40.09
CA GLY A 313 -1.85 -1.35 39.84
C GLY A 313 -1.15 -0.55 38.75
N GLN A 314 -1.49 -0.80 37.48
CA GLN A 314 -1.76 0.24 36.48
C GLN A 314 -2.24 -0.40 35.17
N GLU A 315 -3.49 -0.14 34.82
CA GLU A 315 -4.08 -0.42 33.51
C GLU A 315 -3.60 0.63 32.50
N SER A 316 -2.71 0.26 31.57
CA SER A 316 -2.47 1.05 30.34
C SER A 316 -1.72 0.24 29.29
N ALA A 317 -2.46 -0.56 28.50
CA ALA A 317 -1.94 -1.24 27.31
C ALA A 317 -3.03 -1.45 26.23
N HIS A 318 -3.93 -0.47 26.04
CA HIS A 318 -5.07 -0.58 25.11
C HIS A 318 -5.03 0.35 23.87
N ASP A 319 -3.99 1.17 23.70
CA ASP A 319 -4.08 2.32 22.75
C ASP A 319 -3.80 2.00 21.27
N ALA A 320 -3.23 0.83 20.92
CA ALA A 320 -2.89 0.51 19.51
C ALA A 320 -3.98 -0.28 18.76
N ARG A 321 -4.94 -0.89 19.46
CA ARG A 321 -6.05 -1.65 18.85
C ARG A 321 -7.24 -0.78 18.42
N CYS A 322 -7.32 0.46 18.91
CA CYS A 322 -8.42 1.40 18.64
C CYS A 322 -8.50 1.97 17.21
N VAL A 323 -7.48 1.79 16.36
CA VAL A 323 -7.47 2.45 15.04
C VAL A 323 -8.56 1.86 14.13
N TYR A 324 -8.76 0.54 14.08
CA TYR A 324 -9.77 -0.05 13.19
C TYR A 324 -11.19 -0.07 13.80
N ASP A 325 -11.29 -0.23 15.12
CA ASP A 325 -12.58 -0.32 15.81
C ASP A 325 -13.28 1.04 15.98
N GLY A 326 -12.65 2.15 15.57
CA GLY A 326 -13.29 3.46 15.48
C GLY A 326 -13.85 3.79 14.09
N GLN A 327 -13.31 3.19 13.02
CA GLN A 327 -13.31 3.72 11.64
C GLN A 327 -14.34 3.11 10.68
N LEU A 328 -15.06 2.11 11.16
CA LEU A 328 -15.97 1.34 10.34
C LEU A 328 -17.25 2.10 9.94
N PRO A 329 -17.88 2.93 10.78
CA PRO A 329 -19.07 3.69 10.37
C PRO A 329 -18.77 4.61 9.20
N GLU A 330 -17.62 5.26 9.22
CA GLU A 330 -17.20 6.16 8.17
C GLU A 330 -16.83 5.43 6.89
N LEU A 331 -16.16 4.27 6.97
CA LEU A 331 -15.93 3.39 5.81
C LEU A 331 -17.25 2.84 5.21
N MET A 332 -18.23 2.56 6.05
CA MET A 332 -19.56 2.11 5.62
C MET A 332 -20.44 3.24 5.05
N LEU A 333 -20.13 4.49 5.38
CA LEU A 333 -20.72 5.66 4.74
C LEU A 333 -20.14 5.94 3.36
N LEU A 334 -18.83 5.76 3.20
CA LEU A 334 -18.23 5.71 1.88
C LEU A 334 -18.83 4.56 1.03
N ARG A 335 -19.26 3.47 1.68
CA ARG A 335 -20.00 2.37 1.06
C ARG A 335 -21.45 2.72 0.71
N GLY A 336 -22.19 3.47 1.52
CA GLY A 336 -23.50 4.02 1.10
C GLY A 336 -23.39 4.97 -0.11
N MET A 337 -22.25 5.67 -0.24
CA MET A 337 -21.94 6.47 -1.42
C MET A 337 -21.56 5.60 -2.64
N HIS A 338 -21.08 4.37 -2.44
CA HIS A 338 -20.88 3.33 -3.48
C HIS A 338 -22.22 2.86 -4.06
N ASP A 339 -23.23 2.65 -3.22
CA ASP A 339 -24.57 2.22 -3.63
C ASP A 339 -25.30 3.26 -4.52
N SER A 340 -24.85 4.52 -4.49
CA SER A 340 -25.29 5.56 -5.44
C SER A 340 -24.59 5.49 -6.81
N GLY A 341 -23.81 4.44 -7.08
CA GLY A 341 -23.05 4.18 -8.31
C GLY A 341 -21.60 4.68 -8.29
N CYS A 342 -20.89 4.54 -7.17
CA CYS A 342 -19.44 4.69 -7.12
C CYS A 342 -18.76 3.32 -7.05
N ASP A 343 -18.50 2.68 -8.20
CA ASP A 343 -17.99 1.29 -8.24
C ASP A 343 -16.68 1.05 -7.46
N GLU A 344 -15.83 2.08 -7.29
CA GLU A 344 -14.54 2.01 -6.60
C GLU A 344 -14.39 3.20 -5.62
N ILE A 345 -13.93 2.93 -4.38
CA ILE A 345 -13.62 3.94 -3.37
C ILE A 345 -12.10 4.01 -3.22
N TYR A 346 -11.54 5.19 -3.47
CA TYR A 346 -10.09 5.39 -3.35
C TYR A 346 -9.74 6.02 -2.01
N ILE A 347 -8.90 5.34 -1.23
CA ILE A 347 -8.46 5.79 0.10
C ILE A 347 -6.94 5.83 0.13
N ILE A 348 -6.37 7.02 0.27
CA ILE A 348 -4.92 7.21 0.40
C ILE A 348 -4.61 7.39 1.88
N VAL A 349 -3.97 6.39 2.48
CA VAL A 349 -3.54 6.43 3.89
C VAL A 349 -2.26 7.26 4.03
N THR A 350 -2.24 8.13 5.03
CA THR A 350 -1.14 9.05 5.33
C THR A 350 -0.95 9.23 6.82
N ASP A 351 0.17 9.84 7.21
CA ASP A 351 0.49 10.28 8.56
C ASP A 351 0.46 11.82 8.68
N LEU A 352 -0.40 12.50 7.91
CA LEU A 352 -0.50 13.96 7.94
C LEU A 352 -1.16 14.42 9.25
N LYS A 353 -0.56 15.40 9.92
CA LYS A 353 -1.19 16.13 11.04
C LYS A 353 -2.30 17.07 10.54
N ARG A 354 -3.13 17.57 11.46
CA ARG A 354 -4.25 18.47 11.16
C ARG A 354 -3.87 19.62 10.22
N GLN A 355 -2.86 20.42 10.59
CA GLN A 355 -2.41 21.54 9.75
C GLN A 355 -1.85 21.10 8.39
N GLU A 356 -1.20 19.94 8.33
CA GLU A 356 -0.66 19.41 7.07
C GLU A 356 -1.78 18.91 6.15
N MET A 357 -2.84 18.35 6.73
CA MET A 357 -4.07 17.97 6.04
C MET A 357 -4.78 19.20 5.47
N ASP A 358 -4.90 20.29 6.25
CA ASP A 358 -5.43 21.58 5.77
C ASP A 358 -4.61 22.12 4.59
N ASP A 359 -3.29 22.16 4.74
CA ASP A 359 -2.39 22.66 3.70
C ASP A 359 -2.43 21.80 2.42
N ALA A 360 -2.46 20.48 2.55
CA ALA A 360 -2.59 19.55 1.43
C ALA A 360 -3.96 19.71 0.74
N THR A 361 -5.03 19.90 1.51
CA THR A 361 -6.38 20.16 1.00
C THR A 361 -6.43 21.41 0.14
N GLU A 362 -5.87 22.52 0.62
CA GLU A 362 -5.81 23.76 -0.14
C GLU A 362 -4.91 23.65 -1.38
N TYR A 363 -3.81 22.91 -1.28
CA TYR A 363 -2.98 22.59 -2.44
C TYR A 363 -3.76 21.82 -3.51
N PHE A 364 -4.51 20.78 -3.15
CA PHE A 364 -5.27 19.99 -4.13
C PHE A 364 -6.40 20.80 -4.78
N LYS A 365 -7.09 21.66 -4.02
CA LYS A 365 -8.05 22.64 -4.58
C LYS A 365 -7.36 23.57 -5.58
N LEU A 366 -6.17 24.10 -5.23
CA LEU A 366 -5.39 24.97 -6.10
C LEU A 366 -4.97 24.27 -7.40
N VAL A 367 -4.42 23.05 -7.30
CA VAL A 367 -3.98 22.28 -8.47
C VAL A 367 -5.17 21.93 -9.37
N CYS A 368 -6.24 21.38 -8.81
CA CYS A 368 -7.37 20.90 -9.61
C CYS A 368 -8.08 22.05 -10.33
N ARG A 369 -8.25 23.19 -9.67
CA ARG A 369 -8.88 24.38 -10.25
C ARG A 369 -8.09 24.97 -11.42
N HIS A 370 -6.75 24.85 -11.42
CA HIS A 370 -5.89 25.60 -12.34
C HIS A 370 -5.10 24.77 -13.34
N SER A 371 -4.82 23.49 -13.08
CA SER A 371 -4.07 22.60 -13.99
C SER A 371 -4.94 21.49 -14.61
N PHE A 372 -6.06 21.13 -13.99
CA PHE A 372 -6.84 19.98 -14.45
C PHE A 372 -7.66 20.30 -15.72
N GLY A 373 -7.36 19.61 -16.81
CA GLY A 373 -8.07 19.73 -18.09
C GLY A 373 -7.96 21.09 -18.78
N ARG A 374 -7.01 21.95 -18.35
CA ARG A 374 -6.82 23.32 -18.85
C ARG A 374 -5.34 23.69 -18.90
N PRO A 375 -4.92 24.53 -19.87
CA PRO A 375 -3.60 25.14 -19.81
C PRO A 375 -3.49 26.01 -18.55
N CYS A 376 -2.52 25.71 -17.70
CA CYS A 376 -2.26 26.48 -16.49
C CYS A 376 -1.62 27.82 -16.85
N LYS A 377 -2.08 28.92 -16.24
CA LYS A 377 -1.44 30.24 -16.43
C LYS A 377 -0.03 30.21 -15.79
N PRO A 378 1.00 30.83 -16.40
CA PRO A 378 2.35 30.82 -15.83
C PRO A 378 2.47 31.38 -14.40
N SER A 379 1.62 32.34 -14.03
CA SER A 379 1.55 32.84 -12.65
C SER A 379 1.04 31.78 -11.67
N MET A 380 0.02 31.03 -12.05
CA MET A 380 -0.55 29.95 -11.24
C MET A 380 0.36 28.72 -11.20
N GLU A 381 1.03 28.41 -12.31
CA GLU A 381 2.04 27.35 -12.36
C GLU A 381 3.17 27.59 -11.36
N ARG A 382 3.69 28.83 -11.29
CA ARG A 382 4.71 29.21 -10.30
C ARG A 382 4.20 29.04 -8.87
N ARG A 383 2.95 29.45 -8.60
CA ARG A 383 2.32 29.28 -7.28
C ARG A 383 2.16 27.80 -6.91
N ILE A 384 1.68 26.97 -7.84
CA ILE A 384 1.53 25.53 -7.65
C ILE A 384 2.87 24.88 -7.32
N ARG A 385 3.94 25.22 -8.07
CA ARG A 385 5.28 24.70 -7.80
C ARG A 385 5.80 25.12 -6.43
N TYR A 386 5.58 26.38 -6.06
CA TYR A 386 5.97 26.90 -4.75
C TYR A 386 5.27 26.14 -3.62
N GLU A 387 3.94 26.00 -3.66
CA GLU A 387 3.20 25.27 -2.63
C GLU A 387 3.60 23.79 -2.57
N HIS A 388 3.77 23.14 -3.73
CA HIS A 388 4.25 21.76 -3.79
C HIS A 388 5.63 21.63 -3.13
N MET A 389 6.57 22.54 -3.41
CA MET A 389 7.89 22.53 -2.78
C MET A 389 7.80 22.79 -1.27
N ARG A 390 6.98 23.76 -0.84
CA ARG A 390 6.76 24.08 0.58
C ARG A 390 6.27 22.84 1.34
N LEU A 391 5.24 22.17 0.83
CA LEU A 391 4.71 20.93 1.41
C LEU A 391 5.74 19.80 1.38
N THR A 392 6.43 19.59 0.24
CA THR A 392 7.49 18.59 0.13
C THR A 392 8.57 18.78 1.18
N HIS A 393 9.09 20.00 1.35
CA HIS A 393 10.11 20.28 2.35
C HIS A 393 9.59 20.14 3.78
N THR A 394 8.36 20.55 4.05
CA THR A 394 7.74 20.46 5.37
C THR A 394 7.58 19.00 5.78
N LEU A 395 6.99 18.17 4.91
CA LEU A 395 6.76 16.76 5.19
C LEU A 395 8.06 15.95 5.20
N LEU A 396 9.02 16.27 4.34
CA LEU A 396 10.33 15.60 4.32
C LEU A 396 11.13 15.86 5.61
N ARG A 397 11.10 17.09 6.14
CA ARG A 397 11.74 17.41 7.44
C ARG A 397 11.16 16.61 8.59
N GLN A 398 9.87 16.31 8.52
CA GLN A 398 9.16 15.50 9.50
C GLN A 398 9.25 13.99 9.22
N ARG A 399 9.93 13.59 8.14
CA ARG A 399 10.07 12.19 7.71
C ARG A 399 8.72 11.47 7.52
N ARG A 400 7.73 12.20 7.00
CA ARG A 400 6.39 11.67 6.72
C ARG A 400 6.40 10.58 5.66
N THR A 401 5.54 9.59 5.84
CA THR A 401 5.35 8.48 4.91
C THR A 401 3.84 8.24 4.67
N PRO A 402 3.39 8.27 3.40
CA PRO A 402 4.14 8.59 2.18
C PRO A 402 4.58 10.06 2.13
N CYS A 403 5.67 10.35 1.41
CA CYS A 403 6.13 11.73 1.24
C CYS A 403 5.18 12.52 0.33
N PHE A 404 5.20 13.86 0.40
CA PHE A 404 4.25 14.69 -0.34
C PHE A 404 4.19 14.40 -1.86
N PRO A 405 5.31 14.23 -2.58
CA PRO A 405 5.28 13.88 -4.00
C PRO A 405 4.56 12.56 -4.30
N GLN A 406 4.65 11.57 -3.40
CA GLN A 406 3.93 10.30 -3.54
C GLN A 406 2.42 10.50 -3.34
N ILE A 407 2.01 11.32 -2.36
CA ILE A 407 0.61 11.68 -2.14
C ILE A 407 0.05 12.41 -3.36
N ASP A 408 0.74 13.45 -3.84
CA ASP A 408 0.30 14.24 -5.00
C ASP A 408 0.19 13.39 -6.27
N LEU A 409 1.20 12.56 -6.53
CA LEU A 409 1.20 11.63 -7.66
C LEU A 409 -0.02 10.69 -7.61
N ALA A 410 -0.29 10.08 -6.45
CA ALA A 410 -1.41 9.18 -6.26
C ALA A 410 -2.77 9.88 -6.47
N VAL A 411 -2.99 11.01 -5.78
CA VAL A 411 -4.24 11.80 -5.91
C VAL A 411 -4.48 12.18 -7.36
N ARG A 412 -3.50 12.81 -8.03
CA ARG A 412 -3.67 13.27 -9.41
C ARG A 412 -3.83 12.12 -10.41
N ALA A 413 -3.17 10.98 -10.19
CA ALA A 413 -3.30 9.82 -11.08
C ALA A 413 -4.69 9.20 -10.98
N ILE A 414 -5.23 9.04 -9.75
CA ILE A 414 -6.60 8.58 -9.51
C ILE A 414 -7.60 9.54 -10.16
N LEU A 415 -7.45 10.84 -9.93
CA LEU A 415 -8.35 11.84 -10.53
C LEU A 415 -8.31 11.81 -12.07
N TYR A 416 -7.16 11.56 -12.67
CA TYR A 416 -7.01 11.59 -14.14
C TYR A 416 -7.55 10.32 -14.81
N GLU A 417 -7.17 9.16 -14.30
CA GLU A 417 -7.51 7.87 -14.93
C GLU A 417 -8.88 7.35 -14.51
N LYS A 418 -9.25 7.53 -13.24
CA LYS A 418 -10.44 6.91 -12.65
C LYS A 418 -11.61 7.86 -12.56
N GLN A 419 -11.34 9.15 -12.40
CA GLN A 419 -12.36 10.20 -12.28
C GLN A 419 -13.46 9.82 -11.27
N PRO A 420 -13.09 9.43 -10.03
CA PRO A 420 -14.09 9.00 -9.06
C PRO A 420 -15.01 10.17 -8.69
N ARG A 421 -16.17 9.88 -8.09
CA ARG A 421 -17.04 10.93 -7.56
C ARG A 421 -16.41 11.61 -6.34
N PHE A 422 -15.71 10.82 -5.53
CA PHE A 422 -14.93 11.30 -4.41
C PHE A 422 -13.71 10.39 -4.16
N LEU A 423 -12.74 10.88 -3.41
CA LEU A 423 -11.65 10.09 -2.86
C LEU A 423 -11.37 10.55 -1.43
N VAL A 424 -10.73 9.71 -0.62
CA VAL A 424 -10.43 10.02 0.77
C VAL A 424 -8.93 10.06 0.98
N LEU A 425 -8.45 11.15 1.58
CA LEU A 425 -7.11 11.25 2.12
C LEU A 425 -7.22 10.99 3.62
N PHE A 426 -6.87 9.77 3.98
CA PHE A 426 -7.06 9.24 5.31
C PHE A 426 -5.80 9.48 6.15
N SER A 427 -5.96 10.00 7.37
CA SER A 427 -4.85 10.13 8.32
C SER A 427 -5.06 9.17 9.49
N HIS A 428 -4.05 8.34 9.77
CA HIS A 428 -4.09 7.42 10.92
C HIS A 428 -3.66 8.09 12.24
N HIS A 429 -3.25 9.36 12.22
CA HIS A 429 -2.94 10.09 13.44
C HIS A 429 -4.22 10.46 14.20
N GLY A 430 -4.35 10.02 15.44
CA GLY A 430 -5.54 10.28 16.28
C GLY A 430 -5.80 11.75 16.63
N THR A 431 -4.87 12.67 16.34
CA THR A 431 -5.05 14.13 16.50
C THR A 431 -5.30 14.86 15.17
N SER A 432 -5.33 14.11 14.07
CA SER A 432 -5.65 14.60 12.74
C SER A 432 -7.06 14.19 12.35
N TYR A 433 -7.53 14.72 11.23
CA TYR A 433 -8.77 14.30 10.59
C TYR A 433 -8.46 13.79 9.19
N SER A 434 -9.37 12.98 8.65
CA SER A 434 -9.34 12.50 7.27
C SER A 434 -10.21 13.38 6.39
N GLN A 435 -9.73 13.69 5.19
CA GLN A 435 -10.41 14.59 4.26
C GLN A 435 -11.05 13.82 3.11
N ILE A 436 -12.36 14.01 2.93
CA ILE A 436 -13.07 13.58 1.72
C ILE A 436 -12.93 14.68 0.67
N PHE A 437 -12.48 14.31 -0.53
CA PHE A 437 -12.39 15.19 -1.69
C PHE A 437 -13.47 14.83 -2.70
N PHE A 438 -14.39 15.75 -2.95
CA PHE A 438 -15.42 15.59 -3.98
C PHE A 438 -14.93 16.15 -5.30
N THR A 439 -15.05 15.39 -6.39
CA THR A 439 -14.58 15.86 -7.70
C THR A 439 -15.51 16.90 -8.32
N HIS A 440 -16.77 16.92 -7.89
CA HIS A 440 -17.79 17.89 -8.31
C HIS A 440 -18.78 18.18 -7.17
N ALA A 441 -19.34 19.38 -7.13
CA ALA A 441 -20.29 19.80 -6.08
C ALA A 441 -21.56 18.94 -6.05
N SER A 442 -22.02 18.43 -7.21
CA SER A 442 -23.18 17.53 -7.28
C SER A 442 -22.93 16.13 -6.74
N TYR A 443 -21.69 15.81 -6.34
CA TYR A 443 -21.37 14.55 -5.66
C TYR A 443 -21.32 14.72 -4.13
N VAL A 444 -21.44 15.95 -3.65
CA VAL A 444 -21.59 16.22 -2.22
C VAL A 444 -22.99 15.77 -1.83
N PRO A 445 -23.15 14.88 -0.82
CA PRO A 445 -24.47 14.49 -0.36
C PRO A 445 -25.21 15.67 0.25
N ASP A 446 -26.54 15.56 0.32
CA ASP A 446 -27.41 16.59 0.90
C ASP A 446 -27.10 16.79 2.40
N GLU A 447 -27.25 18.01 2.91
CA GLU A 447 -27.00 18.33 4.32
C GLU A 447 -27.93 17.55 5.25
N ASP A 448 -29.15 17.27 4.80
CA ASP A 448 -30.15 16.49 5.55
C ASP A 448 -29.68 15.07 5.87
N ILE A 449 -28.76 14.51 5.06
CA ILE A 449 -28.21 13.16 5.27
C ILE A 449 -27.32 13.12 6.52
N PHE A 450 -26.68 14.24 6.86
CA PHE A 450 -25.67 14.31 7.93
C PHE A 450 -26.20 14.92 9.24
N TYR A 451 -27.46 15.36 9.27
CA TYR A 451 -28.06 16.03 10.44
C TYR A 451 -28.04 15.14 11.69
N ASP A 452 -28.33 13.85 11.53
CA ASP A 452 -28.39 12.89 12.65
C ASP A 452 -27.04 12.26 13.02
N TRP A 453 -25.95 12.66 12.34
CA TRP A 453 -24.67 11.99 12.54
C TRP A 453 -23.95 12.49 13.78
N PRO A 454 -23.32 11.60 14.55
CA PRO A 454 -22.67 11.97 15.78
C PRO A 454 -21.53 12.94 15.44
N THR A 455 -21.52 14.09 16.12
CA THR A 455 -20.40 15.02 16.13
C THR A 455 -19.47 14.63 17.28
N GLY A 456 -18.17 14.78 17.07
CA GLY A 456 -17.18 14.55 18.11
C GLY A 456 -16.46 13.21 18.00
N CYS A 457 -15.30 13.18 18.64
CA CYS A 457 -14.44 12.02 18.73
C CYS A 457 -14.75 11.29 20.04
N PRO A 458 -14.56 9.96 20.16
CA PRO A 458 -14.83 9.23 21.41
C PRO A 458 -13.90 9.64 22.58
N ASN A 459 -12.93 10.51 22.36
CA ASN A 459 -12.07 11.03 23.42
C ASN A 459 -12.83 12.07 24.24
N LEU A 460 -12.99 11.80 25.54
CA LEU A 460 -13.67 12.66 26.52
C LEU A 460 -13.11 14.08 26.62
N CYS A 461 -11.90 14.32 26.11
CA CYS A 461 -11.25 15.63 26.09
C CYS A 461 -11.42 16.40 24.76
N CYS A 462 -12.10 15.82 23.77
CA CYS A 462 -12.39 16.49 22.49
C CYS A 462 -13.53 17.50 22.64
N THR A 463 -13.40 18.66 21.99
CA THR A 463 -14.55 19.54 21.72
C THR A 463 -15.37 18.97 20.54
N ASP A 464 -16.59 19.49 20.35
CA ASP A 464 -17.53 19.06 19.30
C ASP A 464 -16.95 19.11 17.86
N ASP A 465 -15.82 19.82 17.68
CA ASP A 465 -15.09 19.97 16.40
C ASP A 465 -14.07 18.86 16.11
N CYS A 466 -13.96 17.83 16.95
CA CYS A 466 -13.05 16.72 16.69
C CYS A 466 -13.75 15.63 15.87
N GLU A 467 -13.58 15.68 14.56
CA GLU A 467 -14.07 14.64 13.66
C GLU A 467 -12.91 13.84 13.10
N MET A 468 -13.03 12.50 13.12
CA MET A 468 -12.03 11.62 12.51
C MET A 468 -12.06 11.68 10.98
N ILE A 469 -13.25 11.84 10.39
CA ILE A 469 -13.44 12.15 8.97
C ILE A 469 -14.30 13.40 8.89
N ARG A 470 -13.84 14.40 8.14
CA ARG A 470 -14.56 15.66 7.98
C ARG A 470 -15.67 15.50 6.95
N PHE A 471 -16.90 15.34 7.44
CA PHE A 471 -18.08 15.22 6.58
C PHE A 471 -18.63 16.60 6.19
N PRO A 472 -19.21 16.74 4.98
CA PRO A 472 -19.76 18.01 4.51
C PRO A 472 -21.15 18.28 5.11
N ARG A 473 -21.24 18.51 6.41
CA ARG A 473 -22.51 18.65 7.14
C ARG A 473 -23.37 19.83 6.69
N HIS A 474 -22.74 20.89 6.17
CA HIS A 474 -23.44 22.06 5.62
C HIS A 474 -23.41 22.03 4.09
N GLY A 475 -23.60 20.83 3.54
CA GLY A 475 -23.63 20.57 2.11
C GLY A 475 -22.37 21.07 1.37
N PRO A 476 -22.54 21.55 0.12
CA PRO A 476 -21.43 21.93 -0.76
C PRO A 476 -20.52 23.05 -0.21
N GLU A 477 -21.01 23.88 0.70
CA GLU A 477 -20.24 25.02 1.24
C GLU A 477 -19.14 24.56 2.21
N SER A 478 -19.43 23.52 2.99
CA SER A 478 -18.47 22.90 3.92
C SER A 478 -17.60 21.82 3.26
N ALA A 479 -17.97 21.36 2.06
CA ALA A 479 -17.30 20.28 1.36
C ALA A 479 -15.97 20.70 0.70
N SER A 480 -14.97 19.81 0.77
CA SER A 480 -13.74 19.97 -0.01
C SER A 480 -13.94 19.52 -1.46
N VAL A 481 -14.48 20.43 -2.28
CA VAL A 481 -14.72 20.22 -3.71
C VAL A 481 -13.51 20.64 -4.54
N LEU A 482 -13.00 19.73 -5.37
CA LEU A 482 -11.81 19.94 -6.20
C LEU A 482 -12.09 20.69 -7.52
N ASP A 483 -13.35 20.78 -7.96
CA ASP A 483 -13.78 21.33 -9.28
C ASP A 483 -12.99 20.68 -10.44
N VAL A 484 -12.94 19.34 -10.46
CA VAL A 484 -12.26 18.58 -11.51
C VAL A 484 -13.07 18.69 -12.77
N ARG A 485 -12.70 19.65 -13.62
CA ARG A 485 -13.39 19.83 -14.90
C ARG A 485 -12.98 18.71 -15.83
N GLY A 486 -13.95 17.90 -16.23
CA GLY A 486 -13.74 16.75 -17.12
C GLY A 486 -12.79 17.11 -18.26
N LEU A 487 -11.77 16.26 -18.44
CA LEU A 487 -10.77 16.40 -19.48
C LEU A 487 -11.50 16.64 -20.80
N LYS A 488 -11.23 17.79 -21.44
CA LYS A 488 -11.76 18.11 -22.76
C LYS A 488 -11.09 17.22 -23.82
N GLY A 489 -11.31 15.90 -23.74
CA GLY A 489 -11.19 15.04 -24.92
C GLY A 489 -12.16 15.57 -25.97
N LYS A 490 -11.81 15.49 -27.24
CA LYS A 490 -12.57 16.05 -28.39
C LYS A 490 -14.02 15.53 -28.52
N GLY A 491 -14.48 14.63 -27.65
CA GLY A 491 -15.89 14.25 -27.54
C GLY A 491 -16.67 15.27 -26.72
N ARG A 492 -17.87 15.63 -27.18
CA ARG A 492 -18.82 16.52 -26.48
C ARG A 492 -18.77 16.28 -24.97
N ARG A 493 -18.51 17.34 -24.19
CA ARG A 493 -18.61 17.35 -22.73
C ARG A 493 -19.89 16.61 -22.35
N LYS A 494 -19.78 15.37 -21.86
CA LYS A 494 -20.91 14.73 -21.17
C LYS A 494 -21.07 15.58 -19.91
N LYS A 495 -22.04 16.51 -19.95
CA LYS A 495 -22.50 17.21 -18.76
C LYS A 495 -22.75 16.11 -17.73
N ILE A 496 -22.09 16.19 -16.57
CA ILE A 496 -22.38 15.30 -15.45
C ILE A 496 -23.88 15.48 -15.20
N ARG A 497 -24.65 14.50 -15.66
CA ARG A 497 -26.09 14.45 -15.49
C ARG A 497 -26.30 13.48 -14.35
N THR A 498 -26.93 13.97 -13.29
CA THR A 498 -27.48 13.10 -12.25
C THR A 498 -28.35 12.07 -12.96
N ARG A 499 -27.92 10.81 -12.87
CA ARG A 499 -28.67 9.69 -13.44
C ARG A 499 -29.68 9.26 -12.39
N PRO A 500 -30.98 9.53 -12.56
CA PRO A 500 -31.96 9.04 -11.63
C PRO A 500 -31.93 7.50 -11.66
N MET A 501 -31.71 6.89 -10.50
CA MET A 501 -31.64 5.43 -10.32
C MET A 501 -32.86 4.95 -9.55
N CYS A 502 -33.16 3.65 -9.67
CA CYS A 502 -34.11 3.00 -8.79
C CYS A 502 -33.64 3.14 -7.33
N ASN A 503 -34.53 3.54 -6.43
CA ASN A 503 -34.22 3.74 -5.01
C ASN A 503 -34.04 2.43 -4.24
N TRP A 504 -34.53 1.33 -4.80
CA TRP A 504 -34.22 0.01 -4.27
C TRP A 504 -32.74 -0.28 -4.49
N ILE A 505 -32.01 -0.42 -3.39
CA ILE A 505 -30.54 -0.49 -3.35
C ILE A 505 -29.97 -1.64 -4.19
N ASP A 506 -30.69 -2.76 -4.34
CA ASP A 506 -30.25 -3.89 -5.17
C ASP A 506 -30.66 -3.75 -6.65
N CYS A 507 -30.97 -2.55 -7.13
CA CYS A 507 -31.42 -2.32 -8.49
C CYS A 507 -30.54 -1.31 -9.25
N ASP A 508 -29.80 -1.82 -10.22
CA ASP A 508 -28.95 -1.02 -11.11
C ASP A 508 -29.72 -0.30 -12.24
N VAL A 509 -31.06 -0.29 -12.21
CA VAL A 509 -31.85 0.36 -13.25
C VAL A 509 -31.65 1.86 -13.19
N VAL A 510 -30.99 2.38 -14.22
CA VAL A 510 -30.84 3.81 -14.47
C VAL A 510 -31.97 4.28 -15.37
N PHE A 511 -32.77 5.24 -14.90
CA PHE A 511 -33.76 5.87 -15.73
C PHE A 511 -33.07 6.80 -16.73
N SER A 512 -33.34 6.60 -18.02
CA SER A 512 -33.00 7.62 -19.01
C SER A 512 -33.74 8.90 -18.64
N GLU A 513 -33.04 10.04 -18.54
CA GLU A 513 -33.71 11.34 -18.53
C GLU A 513 -34.68 11.33 -19.72
N GLU A 514 -35.97 11.38 -19.44
CA GLU A 514 -36.97 11.67 -20.46
C GLU A 514 -36.45 12.91 -21.15
N GLY A 515 -36.00 12.74 -22.40
CA GLY A 515 -35.68 13.90 -23.20
C GLY A 515 -36.92 14.75 -23.12
N THR A 516 -36.81 15.95 -22.57
CA THR A 516 -37.68 17.08 -22.91
C THR A 516 -37.54 17.26 -24.41
N GLY A 517 -38.12 16.32 -25.16
CA GLY A 517 -38.34 16.39 -26.58
C GLY A 517 -39.20 17.60 -26.74
N GLY A 518 -38.68 18.58 -27.47
CA GLY A 518 -39.47 19.71 -27.89
C GLY A 518 -40.79 19.19 -28.41
N PHE A 519 -41.87 19.81 -27.93
CA PHE A 519 -43.19 19.80 -28.54
C PHE A 519 -43.05 20.21 -30.02
N GLY A 520 -42.66 19.26 -30.86
CA GLY A 520 -42.72 19.35 -32.31
C GLY A 520 -43.87 18.47 -32.72
N GLY A 521 -45.06 19.04 -32.77
CA GLY A 521 -46.25 18.36 -33.24
C GLY A 521 -46.03 17.83 -34.66
N SER A 522 -46.24 16.54 -34.84
CA SER A 522 -46.59 15.99 -36.14
C SER A 522 -47.59 14.86 -35.91
N GLU A 523 -48.84 15.18 -36.17
CA GLU A 523 -49.90 14.21 -36.42
C GLU A 523 -49.49 13.33 -37.60
N GLY A 524 -49.65 12.02 -37.47
CA GLY A 524 -49.25 11.07 -38.51
C GLY A 524 -49.43 9.63 -38.03
N SER A 525 -50.70 9.23 -37.97
CA SER A 525 -51.17 7.88 -37.67
C SER A 525 -50.83 6.93 -38.81
N GLU A 526 -50.10 5.83 -38.58
CA GLU A 526 -50.28 4.57 -39.31
C GLU A 526 -49.90 3.36 -38.44
N THR A 527 -50.86 2.45 -38.35
CA THR A 527 -50.80 1.12 -37.73
C THR A 527 -49.96 0.16 -38.57
N SER A 528 -49.02 -0.55 -37.95
CA SER A 528 -48.43 -1.76 -38.53
C SER A 528 -48.02 -2.73 -37.42
N GLU A 529 -48.73 -3.87 -37.38
CA GLU A 529 -48.42 -5.04 -36.60
C GLU A 529 -47.30 -5.84 -37.30
N GLY A 530 -46.21 -6.14 -36.60
CA GLY A 530 -45.21 -7.06 -37.15
C GLY A 530 -43.84 -7.03 -36.46
N SER A 531 -43.50 -8.17 -35.86
CA SER A 531 -42.13 -8.67 -35.62
C SER A 531 -41.31 -8.07 -34.47
N GLY A 532 -41.41 -8.73 -33.30
CA GLY A 532 -40.29 -9.46 -32.67
C GLY A 532 -38.93 -8.75 -32.46
N GLY A 533 -38.90 -7.43 -32.38
CA GLY A 533 -37.70 -6.68 -32.03
C GLY A 533 -37.48 -6.70 -30.53
N SER A 534 -36.26 -7.01 -30.08
CA SER A 534 -35.82 -6.81 -28.70
C SER A 534 -36.16 -5.38 -28.27
N ASN A 535 -37.27 -5.22 -27.56
CA ASN A 535 -37.67 -3.97 -26.95
C ASN A 535 -36.59 -3.60 -25.94
N ASP A 536 -35.64 -2.77 -26.37
CA ASP A 536 -34.76 -1.99 -25.51
C ASP A 536 -35.62 -0.90 -24.83
N GLY A 537 -36.66 -1.38 -24.14
CA GLY A 537 -37.76 -0.62 -23.59
C GLY A 537 -37.20 0.25 -22.48
N ARG A 538 -37.14 1.55 -22.73
CA ARG A 538 -36.82 2.53 -21.70
C ARG A 538 -37.75 2.30 -20.52
N VAL A 539 -37.18 1.87 -19.40
CA VAL A 539 -37.92 1.65 -18.17
C VAL A 539 -38.33 3.03 -17.63
N VAL A 540 -39.63 3.32 -17.65
CA VAL A 540 -40.17 4.54 -17.04
C VAL A 540 -40.28 4.30 -15.54
N GLY A 541 -39.48 5.03 -14.76
CA GLY A 541 -39.48 4.92 -13.30
C GLY A 541 -40.78 5.45 -12.67
N GLN A 542 -41.39 4.67 -11.79
CA GLN A 542 -42.52 5.07 -10.97
C GLN A 542 -42.02 5.90 -9.80
N THR A 543 -42.42 7.17 -9.72
CA THR A 543 -42.05 8.05 -8.59
C THR A 543 -42.98 7.77 -7.42
N CYS A 544 -42.47 7.72 -6.19
CA CYS A 544 -43.30 7.56 -5.00
C CYS A 544 -44.40 8.63 -4.95
N SER A 545 -45.67 8.22 -4.89
CA SER A 545 -46.81 9.14 -4.96
C SER A 545 -46.91 10.10 -3.77
N LYS A 546 -46.35 9.71 -2.62
CA LYS A 546 -46.41 10.48 -1.37
C LYS A 546 -45.31 11.54 -1.28
N CYS A 547 -44.04 11.14 -1.36
CA CYS A 547 -42.92 12.09 -1.23
C CYS A 547 -42.49 12.72 -2.55
N ARG A 548 -42.72 12.04 -3.68
CA ARG A 548 -42.22 12.41 -5.03
C ARG A 548 -40.70 12.56 -5.16
N LEU A 549 -39.93 12.15 -4.14
CA LEU A 549 -38.47 12.28 -4.11
C LEU A 549 -37.78 11.07 -4.75
N VAL A 550 -38.25 9.86 -4.47
CA VAL A 550 -37.63 8.61 -4.90
C VAL A 550 -38.34 8.00 -6.11
N LYS A 551 -37.62 7.25 -6.94
CA LYS A 551 -38.15 6.53 -8.11
C LYS A 551 -37.85 5.04 -8.02
N TYR A 552 -38.78 4.21 -8.46
CA TYR A 552 -38.63 2.75 -8.53
C TYR A 552 -38.87 2.26 -9.95
N CYS A 553 -38.12 1.26 -10.40
CA CYS A 553 -38.33 0.69 -11.72
C CYS A 553 -39.56 -0.23 -11.78
N SER A 554 -40.06 -0.67 -10.61
CA SER A 554 -41.25 -1.50 -10.46
C SER A 554 -41.92 -1.27 -9.10
N ALA A 555 -43.21 -1.59 -9.01
CA ALA A 555 -43.94 -1.60 -7.74
C ALA A 555 -43.37 -2.62 -6.75
N ASP A 556 -42.76 -3.70 -7.26
CA ASP A 556 -42.11 -4.73 -6.45
C ASP A 556 -40.91 -4.17 -5.70
N HIS A 557 -40.09 -3.36 -6.37
CA HIS A 557 -38.95 -2.68 -5.75
C HIS A 557 -39.40 -1.65 -4.71
N GLN A 558 -40.50 -0.94 -4.98
CA GLN A 558 -41.11 -0.07 -3.97
C GLN A 558 -41.60 -0.87 -2.75
N ARG A 559 -42.24 -2.03 -2.93
CA ARG A 559 -42.71 -2.87 -1.83
C ARG A 559 -41.56 -3.41 -0.97
N LYS A 560 -40.46 -3.82 -1.61
CA LYS A 560 -39.24 -4.27 -0.91
C LYS A 560 -38.59 -3.15 -0.10
N ASP A 561 -38.57 -1.94 -0.64
CA ASP A 561 -38.01 -0.76 0.01
C ASP A 561 -38.95 -0.11 1.04
N TRP A 562 -40.23 -0.50 1.05
CA TRP A 562 -41.28 0.28 1.71
C TRP A 562 -41.09 0.43 3.21
N GLU A 563 -40.56 -0.60 3.89
CA GLU A 563 -40.35 -0.56 5.33
C GLU A 563 -39.34 0.51 5.78
N GLU A 564 -38.35 0.78 4.94
CA GLU A 564 -37.33 1.81 5.16
C GLU A 564 -37.80 3.14 4.61
N HIS A 565 -38.29 3.15 3.36
CA HIS A 565 -38.76 4.35 2.71
C HIS A 565 -39.87 5.04 3.52
N ARG A 566 -40.81 4.30 4.12
CA ARG A 566 -41.90 4.90 4.91
C ARG A 566 -41.42 5.71 6.11
N ARG A 567 -40.22 5.42 6.64
CA ARG A 567 -39.62 6.15 7.77
C ARG A 567 -39.26 7.58 7.37
N VAL A 568 -38.82 7.76 6.12
CA VAL A 568 -38.40 9.05 5.54
C VAL A 568 -39.41 9.61 4.52
N CYS A 569 -40.48 8.87 4.21
CA CYS A 569 -41.48 9.27 3.22
C CYS A 569 -42.41 10.35 3.78
N VAL A 570 -41.89 11.58 3.80
CA VAL A 570 -42.61 12.80 4.14
C VAL A 570 -43.25 13.41 2.90
N LYS A 571 -44.40 14.05 3.08
CA LYS A 571 -45.05 14.79 1.99
C LYS A 571 -44.24 16.08 1.78
N PRO A 572 -43.80 16.40 0.55
CA PRO A 572 -43.05 17.62 0.31
C PRO A 572 -43.92 18.83 0.69
N PRO A 573 -43.32 19.87 1.31
CA PRO A 573 -44.03 21.13 1.53
C PRO A 573 -44.53 21.66 0.18
N VAL A 574 -45.81 22.03 0.15
CA VAL A 574 -46.50 22.49 -1.07
C VAL A 574 -46.06 23.90 -1.42
#